data_AF-A0A0E2BEJ2-F1
#
_entry.id   AF-A0A0E2BEJ2-F1
#
_cell.length_a   1.000
_cell.length_b   1.000
_cell.length_c   1.000
_cell.angle_alpha   90.00
_cell.angle_beta   90.00
_cell.angle_gamma   90.00
#
_symmetry.space_group_name_H-M   'P 1'
#
loop_
_entity.id
_entity.type
_entity.pdbx_description
1 polymer ?
#
loop_
_entity_poly.entity_id
_entity_poly.type
_entity_poly.pdbx_seq_one_letter_code
_entity_poly.pdbx_strand_id
1 'polypeptide(L)'
;MIKSEEIEIVKNLSIRKGDCSLKTRKSFVSTWDELDYLYHKILKYFYGLTPNYTKAKLFANRLEKLLDTMELESMSIRVEEYKSITCEIRGDLFGAIRHRRREIRLLKKLFSLPEYPKLIPELVGDNSDLADRLILLAILYQSVGFSKKAIHCLEEARELAKKHRFRFPIKNIRTFFTC
;
A
#
# COMPACT_ATOMS: atom_id res chain seq x y z
N MET A 1 5.23 -5.93 16.83
CA MET A 1 4.15 -6.90 16.55
C MET A 1 2.91 -6.06 16.18
N ILE A 2 2.38 -6.20 14.97
CA ILE A 2 1.23 -5.40 14.47
C ILE A 2 -0.04 -5.84 15.23
N LYS A 3 -0.87 -4.91 15.68
CA LYS A 3 -2.06 -5.18 16.51
C LYS A 3 -3.22 -5.78 15.69
N SER A 4 -4.16 -6.45 16.35
CA SER A 4 -5.33 -7.09 15.70
C SER A 4 -6.19 -6.11 14.89
N GLU A 5 -6.41 -4.89 15.42
CA GLU A 5 -7.19 -3.83 14.75
C GLU A 5 -6.47 -3.26 13.52
N GLU A 6 -5.13 -3.11 13.60
CA GLU A 6 -4.29 -2.72 12.46
C GLU A 6 -4.34 -3.82 11.37
N ILE A 7 -4.27 -5.09 11.76
CA ILE A 7 -4.40 -6.24 10.85
C ILE A 7 -5.77 -6.25 10.17
N GLU A 8 -6.85 -5.95 10.87
CA GLU A 8 -8.20 -5.92 10.29
C GLU A 8 -8.37 -4.79 9.28
N ILE A 9 -7.83 -3.61 9.56
CA ILE A 9 -7.85 -2.50 8.59
C ILE A 9 -7.00 -2.84 7.37
N VAL A 10 -5.80 -3.38 7.56
CA VAL A 10 -4.95 -3.77 6.44
C VAL A 10 -5.56 -4.91 5.62
N LYS A 11 -6.28 -5.84 6.27
CA LYS A 11 -7.12 -6.84 5.58
C LYS A 11 -8.19 -6.17 4.73
N ASN A 12 -8.97 -5.25 5.29
CA ASN A 12 -10.04 -4.55 4.56
C ASN A 12 -9.49 -3.67 3.43
N LEU A 13 -8.30 -3.09 3.60
CA LEU A 13 -7.57 -2.36 2.55
C LEU A 13 -7.10 -3.31 1.44
N SER A 14 -6.57 -4.47 1.80
CA SER A 14 -6.05 -5.46 0.85
C SER A 14 -7.17 -6.15 0.08
N ILE A 15 -8.30 -6.44 0.74
CA ILE A 15 -9.50 -7.03 0.12
C ILE A 15 -10.07 -6.07 -0.94
N ARG A 16 -10.15 -4.76 -0.65
CA ARG A 16 -10.57 -3.74 -1.62
C ARG A 16 -9.68 -3.72 -2.88
N LYS A 17 -8.40 -4.02 -2.73
CA LYS A 17 -7.41 -4.00 -3.82
C LYS A 17 -7.21 -5.34 -4.53
N GLY A 18 -7.80 -6.42 -4.03
CA GLY A 18 -7.41 -7.75 -4.47
C GLY A 18 -8.39 -8.82 -4.09
N ASP A 19 -9.55 -8.83 -4.76
CA ASP A 19 -10.33 -10.07 -4.89
C ASP A 19 -10.25 -10.56 -6.34
N CYS A 20 -9.35 -11.52 -6.55
CA CYS A 20 -9.47 -12.47 -7.64
C CYS A 20 -8.76 -13.75 -7.22
N SER A 21 -9.47 -14.86 -7.37
CA SER A 21 -8.93 -16.23 -7.37
C SER A 21 -7.90 -16.38 -8.51
N LEU A 22 -6.71 -15.80 -8.36
CA LEU A 22 -5.65 -15.91 -9.36
C LEU A 22 -5.08 -17.33 -9.26
N LYS A 23 -5.41 -18.17 -10.25
CA LYS A 23 -4.71 -19.45 -10.47
C LYS A 23 -3.20 -19.18 -10.57
N THR A 24 -2.38 -20.18 -10.27
CA THR A 24 -0.92 -20.05 -10.47
C THR A 24 -0.65 -19.88 -11.97
N ARG A 25 -0.06 -18.76 -12.37
CA ARG A 25 0.28 -18.44 -13.76
C ARG A 25 1.78 -18.60 -13.96
N LYS A 26 2.19 -19.16 -15.10
CA LYS A 26 3.60 -19.34 -15.49
C LYS A 26 4.04 -18.44 -16.64
N SER A 27 3.09 -17.81 -17.34
CA SER A 27 3.34 -16.88 -18.45
C SER A 27 2.57 -15.56 -18.27
N PHE A 28 3.20 -14.48 -18.70
CA PHE A 28 2.72 -13.10 -18.55
C PHE A 28 2.81 -12.37 -19.89
N VAL A 29 1.84 -11.49 -20.14
CA VAL A 29 1.76 -10.74 -21.41
C VAL A 29 2.78 -9.60 -21.44
N SER A 30 3.16 -9.09 -20.27
CA SER A 30 4.18 -8.04 -20.10
C SER A 30 4.82 -8.11 -18.71
N THR A 31 5.92 -7.38 -18.53
CA THR A 31 6.55 -7.18 -17.21
C THR A 31 5.56 -6.58 -16.21
N TRP A 32 4.70 -5.66 -16.64
CA TRP A 32 3.68 -5.04 -15.78
C TRP A 32 2.61 -6.03 -15.33
N ASP A 33 2.17 -6.95 -16.21
CA ASP A 33 1.25 -8.04 -15.85
C ASP A 33 1.89 -9.00 -14.83
N GLU A 34 3.19 -9.26 -14.95
CA GLU A 34 3.91 -10.04 -13.94
C GLU A 34 4.03 -9.31 -12.59
N LEU A 35 4.38 -8.02 -12.59
CA LEU A 35 4.44 -7.22 -11.36
C LEU A 35 3.10 -7.21 -10.63
N ASP A 36 2.01 -6.93 -11.36
CA ASP A 36 0.66 -6.93 -10.80
C ASP A 36 0.32 -8.31 -10.25
N TYR A 37 0.60 -9.39 -10.98
CA TYR A 37 0.38 -10.74 -10.48
C TYR A 37 1.13 -11.02 -9.16
N LEU A 38 2.42 -10.68 -9.09
CA LEU A 38 3.25 -10.91 -7.92
C LEU A 38 2.76 -10.08 -6.73
N TYR A 39 2.43 -8.81 -6.96
CA TYR A 39 1.85 -7.93 -5.94
C TYR A 39 0.55 -8.50 -5.35
N HIS A 40 -0.39 -8.93 -6.18
CA HIS A 40 -1.65 -9.52 -5.70
C HIS A 40 -1.42 -10.82 -4.92
N LYS A 41 -0.44 -11.65 -5.34
CA LYS A 41 -0.03 -12.84 -4.58
C LYS A 41 0.55 -12.47 -3.22
N ILE A 42 1.37 -11.43 -3.17
CA ILE A 42 1.92 -10.91 -1.93
C ILE A 42 0.79 -10.45 -1.01
N LEU A 43 -0.13 -9.59 -1.46
CA LEU A 43 -1.26 -9.13 -0.65
C LEU A 43 -2.06 -10.31 -0.10
N LYS A 44 -2.38 -11.30 -0.96
CA LYS A 44 -3.10 -12.50 -0.56
C LYS A 44 -2.39 -13.27 0.55
N TYR A 45 -1.07 -13.50 0.44
CA TYR A 45 -0.35 -14.33 1.40
C TYR A 45 0.15 -13.57 2.62
N PHE A 46 0.36 -12.26 2.52
CA PHE A 46 0.85 -11.44 3.62
C PHE A 46 -0.28 -10.88 4.48
N TYR A 47 -1.35 -10.40 3.84
CA TYR A 47 -2.48 -9.75 4.48
C TYR A 47 -3.79 -10.54 4.40
N GLY A 48 -3.79 -11.74 3.81
CA GLY A 48 -5.00 -12.57 3.70
C GLY A 48 -5.56 -13.05 5.03
N LEU A 49 -6.74 -13.68 4.97
CA LEU A 49 -7.41 -14.27 6.14
C LEU A 49 -6.53 -15.30 6.87
N THR A 50 -5.78 -16.09 6.11
CA THR A 50 -4.80 -17.07 6.60
C THR A 50 -3.39 -16.71 6.08
N PRO A 51 -2.65 -15.81 6.77
CA PRO A 51 -1.33 -15.39 6.34
C PRO A 51 -0.35 -16.55 6.20
N ASN A 52 0.43 -16.53 5.13
CA ASN A 52 1.53 -17.44 4.88
C ASN A 52 2.77 -16.63 4.47
N TYR A 53 3.53 -16.22 5.49
CA TYR A 53 4.71 -15.38 5.33
C TYR A 53 5.80 -16.01 4.46
N THR A 54 5.96 -17.34 4.52
CA THR A 54 6.89 -18.06 3.66
C THR A 54 6.54 -17.90 2.18
N LYS A 55 5.25 -18.08 1.83
CA LYS A 55 4.78 -17.86 0.46
C LYS A 55 4.87 -16.39 0.05
N ALA A 56 4.47 -15.46 0.92
CA ALA A 56 4.60 -14.03 0.65
C ALA A 56 6.05 -13.65 0.32
N LYS A 57 7.02 -14.15 1.09
CA LYS A 57 8.45 -13.93 0.86
C LYS A 57 8.93 -14.48 -0.48
N LEU A 58 8.45 -15.64 -0.92
CA LEU A 58 8.78 -16.19 -2.24
C LEU A 58 8.34 -15.25 -3.38
N PHE A 59 7.12 -14.72 -3.31
CA PHE A 59 6.63 -13.77 -4.31
C PHE A 59 7.33 -12.42 -4.21
N ALA A 60 7.62 -11.93 -3.01
CA ALA A 60 8.38 -10.70 -2.78
C ALA A 60 9.79 -10.78 -3.38
N ASN A 61 10.51 -11.88 -3.18
CA ASN A 61 11.85 -12.07 -3.76
C ASN A 61 11.81 -12.06 -5.30
N ARG A 62 10.75 -12.61 -5.90
CA ARG A 62 10.58 -12.58 -7.37
C ARG A 62 10.22 -11.17 -7.85
N LEU A 63 9.37 -10.47 -7.11
CA LEU A 63 8.98 -9.09 -7.40
C LEU A 63 10.20 -8.17 -7.36
N GLU A 64 11.03 -8.30 -6.33
CA GLU A 64 12.27 -7.53 -6.17
C GLU A 64 13.23 -7.72 -7.35
N LYS A 65 13.51 -8.97 -7.72
CA LYS A 65 14.34 -9.26 -8.89
C LYS A 65 13.81 -8.63 -10.16
N LEU A 66 12.49 -8.66 -10.36
CA LEU A 66 11.87 -8.06 -11.54
C LEU A 66 12.01 -6.54 -11.52
N LEU A 67 11.82 -5.91 -10.35
CA LEU A 67 12.04 -4.47 -10.17
C LEU A 67 13.48 -4.04 -10.42
N ASP A 68 14.47 -4.85 -10.04
CA ASP A 68 15.89 -4.57 -10.27
C ASP A 68 16.28 -4.63 -11.75
N THR A 69 15.55 -5.41 -12.56
CA THR A 69 15.78 -5.54 -14.00
C THR A 69 15.10 -4.46 -14.84
N MET A 70 14.19 -3.66 -14.26
CA MET A 70 13.52 -2.59 -14.98
C MET A 70 14.40 -1.35 -15.03
N GLU A 71 14.57 -0.77 -16.22
CA GLU A 71 15.33 0.48 -16.37
C GLU A 71 14.70 1.62 -15.53
N LEU A 72 15.59 2.36 -14.86
CA LEU A 72 15.39 3.26 -13.71
C LEU A 72 14.46 4.47 -13.93
N GLU A 73 13.84 4.63 -15.09
CA GLU A 73 12.92 5.76 -15.34
C GLU A 73 11.59 5.64 -14.60
N SER A 74 11.27 4.48 -14.03
CA SER A 74 9.96 4.23 -13.42
C SER A 74 9.83 4.83 -12.01
N MET A 75 9.82 6.17 -11.91
CA MET A 75 9.22 6.91 -10.78
C MET A 75 7.69 6.77 -10.81
N SER A 76 7.18 5.54 -10.93
CA SER A 76 5.75 5.27 -10.95
C SER A 76 5.24 5.05 -9.53
N ILE A 77 4.01 5.49 -9.29
CA ILE A 77 3.31 5.28 -8.02
C ILE A 77 3.31 3.79 -7.65
N ARG A 78 3.04 2.91 -8.63
CA ARG A 78 3.01 1.45 -8.42
C ARG A 78 4.37 0.88 -8.05
N VAL A 79 5.45 1.35 -8.67
CA VAL A 79 6.81 0.86 -8.35
C VAL A 79 7.19 1.20 -6.91
N GLU A 80 6.86 2.40 -6.44
CA GLU A 80 7.07 2.77 -5.04
C GLU A 80 6.19 1.93 -4.09
N GLU A 81 4.96 1.60 -4.47
CA GLU A 81 4.10 0.67 -3.72
C GLU A 81 4.72 -0.74 -3.62
N TYR A 82 5.19 -1.29 -4.75
CA TYR A 82 5.82 -2.60 -4.83
C TYR A 82 7.14 -2.68 -4.02
N LYS A 83 7.94 -1.62 -4.06
CA LYS A 83 9.16 -1.52 -3.23
C LYS A 83 8.82 -1.44 -1.75
N SER A 84 7.78 -0.67 -1.37
CA SER A 84 7.34 -0.60 0.03
C SER A 84 6.96 -1.98 0.56
N ILE A 85 6.09 -2.72 -0.13
CA ILE A 85 5.60 -4.02 0.36
C ILE A 85 6.73 -5.07 0.41
N THR A 86 7.69 -5.00 -0.51
CA THR A 86 8.87 -5.87 -0.49
C THR A 86 9.72 -5.60 0.75
N CYS A 87 9.97 -4.33 1.08
CA CYS A 87 10.65 -3.95 2.32
C CYS A 87 9.90 -4.43 3.57
N GLU A 88 8.57 -4.27 3.61
CA GLU A 88 7.72 -4.74 4.73
C GLU A 88 7.91 -6.24 4.99
N ILE A 89 7.90 -7.06 3.95
CA ILE A 89 8.06 -8.53 4.05
C ILE A 89 9.46 -8.93 4.49
N ARG A 90 10.47 -8.14 4.13
CA ARG A 90 11.85 -8.33 4.56
C ARG A 90 12.11 -7.85 6.00
N GLY A 91 11.16 -7.15 6.61
CA GLY A 91 11.32 -6.51 7.91
C GLY A 91 12.09 -5.18 7.86
N ASP A 92 12.37 -4.65 6.66
CA ASP A 92 12.98 -3.33 6.49
C ASP A 92 11.90 -2.23 6.58
N LEU A 93 11.50 -1.92 7.81
CA LEU A 93 10.45 -0.93 8.06
C LEU A 93 10.86 0.49 7.60
N PHE A 94 12.14 0.84 7.66
CA PHE A 94 12.61 2.15 7.21
C PHE A 94 12.60 2.28 5.69
N GLY A 95 12.99 1.22 4.98
CA GLY A 95 12.82 1.13 3.52
C GLY A 95 11.36 1.23 3.11
N ALA A 96 10.47 0.51 3.80
CA ALA A 96 9.03 0.58 3.58
C ALA A 96 8.50 2.01 3.73
N ILE A 97 8.83 2.67 4.84
CA ILE A 97 8.46 4.09 5.09
C ILE A 97 8.98 5.00 3.98
N ARG A 98 10.23 4.82 3.54
CA ARG A 98 10.85 5.64 2.48
C ARG A 98 10.05 5.54 1.18
N HIS A 99 9.75 4.33 0.74
CA HIS A 99 9.01 4.08 -0.49
C HIS A 99 7.55 4.54 -0.38
N ARG A 100 6.87 4.25 0.73
CA ARG A 100 5.50 4.71 0.99
C ARG A 100 5.37 6.24 0.96
N ARG A 101 6.36 6.97 1.49
CA ARG A 101 6.39 8.44 1.43
C ARG A 101 6.55 8.97 0.00
N ARG A 102 7.33 8.28 -0.84
CA ARG A 102 7.51 8.65 -2.26
C ARG A 102 6.23 8.38 -3.04
N GLU A 103 5.61 7.22 -2.85
CA GLU A 103 4.28 6.88 -3.41
C GLU A 103 3.26 7.98 -3.09
N ILE A 104 3.10 8.34 -1.82
CA ILE A 104 2.17 9.39 -1.38
C ILE A 104 2.49 10.74 -2.03
N ARG A 105 3.78 11.10 -2.14
CA ARG A 105 4.18 12.35 -2.80
C ARG A 105 3.78 12.36 -4.28
N LEU A 106 3.99 11.24 -4.97
CA LEU A 106 3.63 11.09 -6.38
C LEU A 106 2.11 11.16 -6.58
N LEU A 107 1.32 10.50 -5.72
CA LEU A 107 -0.15 10.59 -5.72
C LEU A 107 -0.63 12.02 -5.51
N LYS A 108 -0.10 12.73 -4.50
CA LYS A 108 -0.47 14.14 -4.27
C LYS A 108 -0.12 15.03 -5.47
N LYS A 109 1.05 14.79 -6.11
CA LYS A 109 1.45 15.52 -7.31
C LYS A 109 0.47 15.23 -8.46
N LEU A 110 0.11 13.97 -8.68
CA LEU A 110 -0.88 13.57 -9.67
C LEU A 110 -2.22 14.27 -9.44
N PHE A 111 -2.72 14.29 -8.20
CA PHE A 111 -4.03 14.88 -7.87
C PHE A 111 -4.04 16.41 -7.93
N SER A 112 -2.85 17.04 -7.91
CA SER A 112 -2.71 18.48 -8.09
C SER A 112 -2.70 18.92 -9.56
N LEU A 113 -2.63 17.98 -10.51
CA LEU A 113 -2.63 18.29 -11.93
C LEU A 113 -4.03 18.78 -12.37
N PRO A 114 -4.13 19.86 -13.17
CA PRO A 114 -5.41 20.34 -13.72
C PRO A 114 -6.17 19.29 -14.53
N GLU A 115 -5.46 18.34 -15.12
CA GLU A 115 -5.99 17.26 -15.94
C GLU A 115 -6.55 16.11 -15.12
N TYR A 116 -6.21 16.01 -13.83
CA TYR A 116 -6.60 14.90 -12.97
C TYR A 116 -8.12 14.65 -12.94
N PRO A 117 -9.01 15.66 -12.85
CA PRO A 117 -10.46 15.44 -12.90
C PRO A 117 -10.96 14.82 -14.21
N LYS A 118 -10.15 14.83 -15.27
CA LYS A 118 -10.46 14.24 -16.59
C LYS A 118 -9.95 12.80 -16.71
N LEU A 119 -9.15 12.32 -15.76
CA LEU A 119 -8.64 10.96 -15.74
C LEU A 119 -9.69 10.02 -15.15
N ILE A 120 -9.69 8.77 -15.61
CA ILE A 120 -10.57 7.71 -15.11
C ILE A 120 -10.06 7.28 -13.72
N PRO A 121 -10.79 7.54 -12.62
CA PRO A 121 -10.32 7.28 -11.26
C PRO A 121 -9.87 5.83 -11.05
N GLU A 122 -10.56 4.87 -11.66
CA GLU A 122 -10.26 3.44 -11.59
C GLU A 122 -8.87 3.09 -12.17
N LEU A 123 -8.33 3.92 -13.06
CA LEU A 123 -7.02 3.69 -13.68
C LEU A 123 -5.87 4.39 -12.95
N VAL A 124 -6.15 5.55 -12.32
CA VAL A 124 -5.12 6.45 -11.78
C VAL A 124 -5.14 6.59 -10.26
N GLY A 125 -6.16 6.03 -9.61
CA GLY A 125 -6.39 6.12 -8.18
C GLY A 125 -7.15 7.39 -7.77
N ASP A 126 -7.85 7.32 -6.65
CA ASP A 126 -8.68 8.40 -6.12
C ASP A 126 -8.24 8.94 -4.74
N ASN A 127 -8.99 9.89 -4.19
CA ASN A 127 -8.71 10.40 -2.86
C ASN A 127 -8.89 9.34 -1.75
N SER A 128 -9.68 8.29 -1.99
CA SER A 128 -9.78 7.17 -1.06
C SER A 128 -8.50 6.33 -1.08
N ASP A 129 -7.89 6.13 -2.25
CA ASP A 129 -6.59 5.46 -2.38
C ASP A 129 -5.50 6.19 -1.59
N LEU A 130 -5.46 7.52 -1.68
CA LEU A 130 -4.50 8.33 -0.95
C LEU A 130 -4.71 8.24 0.57
N ALA A 131 -5.96 8.25 1.05
CA ALA A 131 -6.26 8.02 2.46
C ALA A 131 -5.81 6.63 2.91
N ASP A 132 -6.05 5.60 2.11
CA ASP A 132 -5.58 4.25 2.36
C ASP A 132 -4.04 4.20 2.47
N ARG A 133 -3.30 4.92 1.61
CA ARG A 133 -1.81 4.98 1.69
C ARG A 133 -1.33 5.73 2.93
N LEU A 134 -2.01 6.78 3.34
CA LEU A 134 -1.72 7.51 4.58
C LEU A 134 -1.93 6.62 5.82
N ILE A 135 -2.98 5.79 5.83
CA ILE A 135 -3.21 4.81 6.91
C ILE A 135 -2.08 3.79 6.96
N LEU A 136 -1.67 3.22 5.82
CA LEU A 136 -0.54 2.28 5.76
C LEU A 136 0.76 2.93 6.26
N LEU A 137 1.02 4.18 5.87
CA LEU A 137 2.17 4.93 6.39
C LEU A 137 2.08 5.17 7.90
N ALA A 138 0.89 5.41 8.44
CA ALA A 138 0.70 5.59 9.87
C ALA A 138 1.05 4.31 10.64
N ILE A 139 0.62 3.15 10.17
CA ILE A 139 0.95 1.84 10.75
C ILE A 139 2.46 1.62 10.73
N LEU A 140 3.13 1.91 9.61
CA LEU A 140 4.59 1.82 9.51
C LEU A 140 5.28 2.76 10.51
N TYR A 141 4.86 4.03 10.59
CA TYR A 141 5.41 4.95 11.58
C TYR A 141 5.22 4.49 13.02
N GLN A 142 4.05 3.95 13.36
CA GLN A 142 3.82 3.42 14.69
C GLN A 142 4.75 2.24 14.99
N SER A 143 4.92 1.31 14.05
CA SER A 143 5.76 0.13 14.22
C SER A 143 7.24 0.44 14.49
N VAL A 144 7.72 1.61 14.08
CA VAL A 144 9.09 2.11 14.39
C VAL A 144 9.12 3.13 15.54
N GLY A 145 8.01 3.34 16.24
CA GLY A 145 7.92 4.23 17.40
C GLY A 145 7.70 5.72 17.09
N PHE A 146 7.37 6.08 15.84
CA PHE A 146 7.11 7.46 15.43
C PHE A 146 5.63 7.86 15.58
N SER A 147 5.08 7.73 16.79
CA SER A 147 3.65 7.92 17.06
C SER A 147 3.11 9.30 16.65
N LYS A 148 3.88 10.38 16.84
CA LYS A 148 3.46 11.72 16.38
C LYS A 148 3.24 11.77 14.86
N LYS A 149 4.13 11.13 14.09
CA LYS A 149 4.00 11.05 12.63
C LYS A 149 2.84 10.14 12.23
N ALA A 150 2.64 9.04 12.96
CA ALA A 150 1.52 8.13 12.74
C ALA A 150 0.17 8.85 12.92
N ILE A 151 -0.01 9.58 14.02
CA ILE A 151 -1.22 10.38 14.29
C ILE A 151 -1.45 11.40 13.18
N HIS A 152 -0.40 12.15 12.80
CA HIS A 152 -0.51 13.14 11.71
C HIS A 152 -1.00 12.52 10.40
N CYS A 153 -0.50 11.34 10.02
CA CYS A 153 -0.97 10.63 8.83
C CYS A 153 -2.46 10.25 8.91
N LEU A 154 -2.93 9.81 10.08
CA LEU A 154 -4.34 9.48 10.29
C LEU A 154 -5.25 10.71 10.27
N GLU A 155 -4.79 11.83 10.84
CA GLU A 155 -5.53 13.09 10.80
C GLU A 155 -5.66 13.58 9.35
N GLU A 156 -4.57 13.52 8.59
CA GLU A 156 -4.59 13.88 7.17
C GLU A 156 -5.56 12.99 6.37
N ALA A 157 -5.52 11.67 6.58
CA ALA A 157 -6.44 10.73 5.92
C ALA A 157 -7.91 11.00 6.29
N ARG A 158 -8.19 11.36 7.54
CA ARG A 158 -9.54 11.72 8.01
C ARG A 158 -10.05 13.01 7.36
N GLU A 159 -9.21 14.03 7.26
CA GLU A 159 -9.62 15.29 6.61
C GLU A 159 -9.86 15.09 5.11
N LEU A 160 -9.07 14.23 4.46
CA LEU A 160 -9.30 13.85 3.07
C LEU A 160 -10.65 13.14 2.90
N ALA A 161 -10.98 12.20 3.78
CA ALA A 161 -12.25 11.48 3.80
C ALA A 161 -13.46 12.43 3.97
N LYS A 162 -13.35 13.40 4.89
CA LYS A 162 -14.39 14.42 5.08
C LYS A 162 -14.58 15.28 3.84
N LYS A 163 -13.47 15.81 3.28
CA LYS A 163 -13.49 16.71 2.12
C LYS A 163 -14.12 16.04 0.89
N HIS A 164 -13.81 14.75 0.67
CA HIS A 164 -14.24 14.01 -0.52
C HIS A 164 -15.41 13.04 -0.25
N ARG A 165 -16.02 13.12 0.94
CA ARG A 165 -17.25 12.39 1.32
C ARG A 165 -17.16 10.86 1.18
N PHE A 166 -16.01 10.27 1.53
CA PHE A 166 -15.89 8.82 1.66
C PHE A 166 -15.71 8.40 3.11
N ARG A 167 -15.96 7.12 3.40
CA ARG A 167 -15.89 6.58 4.76
C ARG A 167 -14.44 6.45 5.23
N PHE A 168 -14.13 7.06 6.38
CA PHE A 168 -12.87 6.82 7.08
C PHE A 168 -13.01 5.58 8.00
N PRO A 169 -12.14 4.56 7.87
CA PRO A 169 -12.34 3.29 8.59
C PRO A 169 -11.98 3.36 10.08
N ILE A 170 -11.15 4.31 10.51
CA ILE A 170 -10.67 4.41 11.90
C ILE A 170 -11.59 5.32 12.72
N LYS A 171 -12.25 4.74 13.73
CA LYS A 171 -13.22 5.48 14.58
C LYS A 171 -12.54 6.47 15.54
N ASN A 172 -11.42 6.08 16.16
CA ASN A 172 -10.73 6.90 17.14
C ASN A 172 -9.21 6.83 16.94
N ILE A 173 -8.64 7.92 16.40
CA ILE A 173 -7.20 8.05 16.11
C ILE A 173 -6.35 7.96 17.38
N ARG A 174 -6.83 8.52 18.51
CA ARG A 174 -6.07 8.56 19.76
C ARG A 174 -5.93 7.18 20.37
N THR A 175 -6.97 6.35 20.26
CA THR A 175 -6.94 4.99 20.79
C THR A 175 -6.40 3.97 19.81
N PHE A 176 -6.32 4.32 18.53
CA PHE A 176 -5.90 3.39 17.47
C PHE A 176 -4.54 2.74 17.72
N PHE A 177 -3.61 3.50 18.32
CA PHE A 177 -2.29 3.00 18.65
C PHE A 177 -2.10 2.70 20.14
N THR A 178 -3.07 2.99 21.01
CA THR A 178 -2.99 2.66 22.43
C THR A 178 -3.45 1.22 22.64
N CYS A 179 -2.62 0.44 23.33
CA CYS A 179 -3.08 -0.72 24.09
C CYS A 179 -3.08 -0.27 25.55
#